data_AF-C7XQE0-F1
#
_entry.id   AF-C7XQE0-F1
#
_cell.length_a   1.000
_cell.length_b   1.000
_cell.length_c   1.000
_cell.angle_alpha   90.00
_cell.angle_beta   90.00
_cell.angle_gamma   90.00
#
_symmetry.space_group_name_H-M   'P 1'
#
loop_
_entity.id
_entity.type
_entity.pdbx_description
1 polymer ?
#
loop_
_entity_poly.entity_id
_entity_poly.type
_entity_poly.pdbx_seq_one_letter_code
_entity_poly.pdbx_strand_id
1 'polypeptide(L)'
;MELTLKIIEIIGTFLGLWLILKQLKLNKKDYDSKFTYQKREKAVELAREFEKFIEDSLLIFNLISKTEIVNYMQKLDLDNGKNCLINFDIHELKKFFNDYESNKDKYNILSNIEKIAPQDIYMFMKDYDEDKYTQQKLEYFYSNSFKMFDLKKEIEDLKDKELKMYRLQYNTDLPFFMGSMFNDIYLLFTDNLNRLEYFSMNFIADIADDNIVYYSLHQVFLSYVEICYFHIAEMNSKGAKDKYYTNMIELYKKWKKRYLEAVEKENKAKETINNVDINHTKI
;
A
#
# COMPACT_ATOMS: atom_id res chain seq x y z
N MET A 1 -23.03 4.03 74.96
CA MET A 1 -21.72 4.55 74.52
C MET A 1 -21.05 3.60 73.53
N GLU A 2 -20.99 2.31 73.82
CA GLU A 2 -20.38 1.30 72.93
C GLU A 2 -21.14 1.08 71.60
N LEU A 3 -22.48 1.04 71.65
CA LEU A 3 -23.33 0.88 70.47
C LEU A 3 -23.21 2.08 69.51
N THR A 4 -23.14 3.29 70.05
CA THR A 4 -22.97 4.54 69.29
C THR A 4 -21.62 4.61 68.59
N LEU A 5 -20.55 4.13 69.24
CA LEU A 5 -19.21 4.02 68.64
C LEU A 5 -19.20 3.02 67.47
N LYS A 6 -19.80 1.83 67.65
CA LYS A 6 -19.92 0.83 66.57
C LYS A 6 -20.71 1.34 65.36
N ILE A 7 -21.79 2.10 65.58
CA ILE A 7 -22.57 2.69 64.49
C ILE A 7 -21.71 3.71 63.69
N ILE A 8 -20.91 4.53 64.38
CA ILE A 8 -20.01 5.50 63.74
C ILE A 8 -18.93 4.78 62.93
N GLU A 9 -18.33 3.70 63.45
CA GLU A 9 -17.36 2.88 62.73
C GLU A 9 -17.95 2.26 61.46
N ILE A 10 -19.17 1.71 61.56
CA ILE A 10 -19.88 1.12 60.41
C ILE A 10 -20.15 2.20 59.35
N ILE A 11 -20.70 3.35 59.74
CA ILE A 11 -20.97 4.47 58.83
C ILE A 11 -19.68 4.96 58.17
N GLY A 12 -18.61 5.14 58.96
CA GLY A 12 -17.29 5.53 58.46
C GLY A 12 -16.73 4.53 57.45
N THR A 13 -16.90 3.24 57.70
CA THR A 13 -16.47 2.16 56.79
C THR A 13 -17.26 2.18 55.48
N PHE A 14 -18.59 2.35 55.54
CA PHE A 14 -19.44 2.47 54.34
C PHE A 14 -19.12 3.73 53.52
N LEU A 15 -18.91 4.88 54.17
CA LEU A 15 -18.49 6.12 53.50
C LEU A 15 -17.11 5.97 52.85
N GLY A 16 -16.16 5.33 53.54
CA GLY A 16 -14.84 5.01 52.99
C GLY A 16 -14.93 4.12 51.75
N LEU A 17 -15.69 3.01 51.82
CA LEU A 17 -15.95 2.14 50.68
C LEU A 17 -16.61 2.87 49.51
N TRP A 18 -17.59 3.74 49.79
CA TRP A 18 -18.26 4.54 48.77
C TRP A 18 -17.29 5.52 48.08
N LEU A 19 -16.41 6.18 48.84
CA LEU A 19 -15.38 7.06 48.29
C LEU A 19 -14.38 6.30 47.42
N ILE A 20 -13.92 5.12 47.85
CA ILE A 20 -13.01 4.26 47.07
C ILE A 20 -13.69 3.84 45.75
N LEU A 21 -14.94 3.40 45.80
CA LEU A 21 -15.69 3.03 44.59
C LEU A 21 -15.87 4.21 43.63
N LYS A 22 -16.12 5.41 44.16
CA LYS A 22 -16.23 6.64 43.36
C LYS A 22 -14.88 7.00 42.72
N GLN A 23 -13.78 6.90 43.47
CA GLN A 23 -12.43 7.19 42.98
C GLN A 23 -12.00 6.18 41.91
N LEU A 24 -12.28 4.88 42.08
CA LEU A 24 -12.00 3.87 41.06
C LEU A 24 -12.76 4.12 39.76
N LYS A 25 -14.03 4.55 39.84
CA LYS A 25 -14.82 4.93 38.65
C LYS A 25 -14.24 6.14 37.92
N LEU A 26 -13.83 7.18 38.66
CA LEU A 26 -13.21 8.38 38.09
C LEU A 26 -11.85 8.04 37.45
N ASN A 27 -10.99 7.30 38.15
CA ASN A 27 -9.70 6.87 37.64
C ASN A 27 -9.86 6.05 36.36
N LYS A 28 -10.81 5.10 36.32
CA LYS A 28 -11.09 4.32 35.10
C LYS A 28 -11.45 5.24 33.93
N LYS A 29 -12.32 6.22 34.13
CA LYS A 29 -12.70 7.19 33.09
C LYS A 29 -11.50 8.01 32.59
N ASP A 30 -10.63 8.43 33.50
CA ASP A 30 -9.42 9.19 33.14
C ASP A 30 -8.42 8.31 32.37
N TYR A 31 -8.24 7.05 32.77
CA TYR A 31 -7.42 6.08 32.02
C TYR A 31 -7.97 5.85 30.62
N ASP A 32 -9.27 5.59 30.49
CA ASP A 32 -9.93 5.38 29.19
C ASP A 32 -9.77 6.61 28.29
N SER A 33 -9.88 7.81 28.86
CA SER A 33 -9.69 9.08 28.14
C SER A 33 -8.24 9.26 27.66
N LYS A 34 -7.25 8.99 28.52
CA LYS A 34 -5.82 9.05 28.16
C LYS A 34 -5.45 8.02 27.10
N PHE A 35 -5.93 6.79 27.24
CA PHE A 35 -5.70 5.74 26.26
C PHE A 35 -6.31 6.09 24.89
N THR A 36 -7.54 6.62 24.88
CA THR A 36 -8.18 7.11 23.66
C THR A 36 -7.39 8.24 23.01
N TYR A 37 -6.90 9.18 23.81
CA TYR A 37 -6.05 10.27 23.32
C TYR A 37 -4.76 9.75 22.68
N GLN A 38 -4.07 8.80 23.32
CA GLN A 38 -2.86 8.17 22.79
C GLN A 38 -3.09 7.45 21.46
N LYS A 39 -4.21 6.72 21.32
CA LYS A 39 -4.57 6.08 20.05
C LYS A 39 -4.74 7.07 18.90
N ARG A 40 -5.32 8.24 19.20
CA ARG A 40 -5.52 9.31 18.21
C ARG A 40 -4.21 9.98 17.84
N GLU A 41 -3.36 10.26 18.81
CA GLU A 41 -2.01 10.77 18.55
C GLU A 41 -1.21 9.80 17.68
N LYS A 42 -1.24 8.51 18.00
CA LYS A 42 -0.54 7.50 17.19
C LYS A 42 -1.11 7.41 15.77
N ALA A 43 -2.42 7.55 15.60
CA ALA A 43 -3.02 7.60 14.26
C ALA A 43 -2.52 8.81 13.45
N VAL A 44 -2.38 9.99 14.07
CA VAL A 44 -1.84 11.19 13.42
C VAL A 44 -0.36 11.02 13.06
N GLU A 45 0.43 10.38 13.93
CA GLU A 45 1.82 10.03 13.64
C GLU A 45 1.93 9.10 12.42
N LEU A 46 1.12 8.05 12.38
CA LEU A 46 1.07 7.11 11.25
C LEU A 46 0.59 7.77 9.95
N ALA A 47 -0.28 8.77 10.02
CA ALA A 47 -0.68 9.53 8.84
C ALA A 47 0.50 10.32 8.23
N ARG A 48 1.41 10.83 9.08
CA ARG A 48 2.64 11.48 8.61
C ARG A 48 3.61 10.46 8.01
N GLU A 49 3.73 9.27 8.59
CA GLU A 49 4.54 8.21 7.98
C GLU A 49 3.98 7.74 6.64
N PHE A 50 2.65 7.76 6.50
CA PHE A 50 1.96 7.42 5.25
C PHE A 50 2.24 8.43 4.12
N GLU A 51 2.56 9.68 4.43
CA GLU A 51 2.95 10.70 3.44
C GLU A 51 4.14 10.25 2.60
N LYS A 52 5.19 9.73 3.25
CA LYS A 52 6.36 9.20 2.55
C LYS A 52 6.03 7.97 1.69
N PHE A 53 5.10 7.14 2.14
CA PHE A 53 4.61 6.03 1.33
C PHE A 53 3.90 6.53 0.06
N ILE A 54 3.15 7.64 0.12
CA ILE A 54 2.45 8.19 -1.04
C ILE A 54 3.46 8.59 -2.14
N GLU A 55 4.52 9.30 -1.77
CA GLU A 55 5.58 9.71 -2.72
C GLU A 55 6.20 8.50 -3.44
N ASP A 56 6.63 7.50 -2.66
CA ASP A 56 7.22 6.27 -3.16
C ASP A 56 6.22 5.44 -4.00
N SER A 57 4.95 5.44 -3.62
CA SER A 57 3.89 4.70 -4.32
C SER A 57 3.57 5.29 -5.70
N LEU A 58 3.75 6.60 -5.89
CA LEU A 58 3.45 7.28 -7.15
C LEU A 58 4.34 6.77 -8.29
N LEU A 59 5.64 6.58 -8.03
CA LEU A 59 6.57 5.97 -8.99
C LEU A 59 6.11 4.57 -9.39
N ILE A 60 5.76 3.73 -8.41
CA ILE A 60 5.28 2.37 -8.65
C ILE A 60 3.98 2.37 -9.47
N PHE A 61 3.02 3.25 -9.15
CA PHE A 61 1.79 3.38 -9.92
C PHE A 61 2.05 3.82 -11.35
N ASN A 62 2.93 4.80 -11.56
CA ASN A 62 3.29 5.26 -12.89
C ASN A 62 3.91 4.13 -13.73
N LEU A 63 4.82 3.34 -13.14
CA LEU A 63 5.40 2.17 -13.82
C LEU A 63 4.34 1.12 -14.14
N ILE A 64 3.52 0.71 -13.16
CA ILE A 64 2.48 -0.31 -13.36
C ILE A 64 1.45 0.15 -14.39
N SER A 65 1.13 1.45 -14.46
CA SER A 65 0.21 2.00 -15.46
C SER A 65 0.66 1.80 -16.92
N LYS A 66 1.96 1.57 -17.14
CA LYS A 66 2.54 1.27 -18.45
C LYS A 66 2.57 -0.23 -18.77
N THR A 67 2.09 -1.08 -17.87
CA THR A 67 2.09 -2.53 -18.02
C THR A 67 0.71 -3.08 -18.34
N GLU A 68 0.65 -4.33 -18.81
CA GLU A 68 -0.62 -5.03 -19.03
C GLU A 68 -1.35 -5.43 -17.74
N ILE A 69 -0.71 -5.29 -16.56
CA ILE A 69 -1.30 -5.70 -15.28
C ILE A 69 -2.58 -4.94 -14.98
N VAL A 70 -2.67 -3.67 -15.38
CA VAL A 70 -3.88 -2.87 -15.23
C VAL A 70 -5.07 -3.56 -15.91
N ASN A 71 -4.85 -4.19 -17.07
CA ASN A 71 -5.91 -4.92 -17.78
C ASN A 71 -6.36 -6.17 -17.01
N TYR A 72 -5.46 -6.82 -16.26
CA TYR A 72 -5.79 -7.97 -15.42
C TYR A 72 -6.51 -7.55 -14.15
N MET A 73 -6.11 -6.44 -13.54
CA MET A 73 -6.81 -5.85 -12.40
C MET A 73 -8.25 -5.46 -12.74
N GLN A 74 -8.48 -4.83 -13.90
CA GLN A 74 -9.82 -4.45 -14.34
C GLN A 74 -10.77 -5.65 -14.44
N LYS A 75 -10.25 -6.85 -14.75
CA LYS A 75 -11.07 -8.08 -14.80
C LYS A 75 -11.53 -8.57 -13.43
N LEU A 76 -10.90 -8.13 -12.34
CA LEU A 76 -11.29 -8.49 -10.98
C LEU A 76 -12.56 -7.74 -10.52
N ASP A 77 -12.96 -6.69 -11.25
CA ASP A 77 -14.21 -5.95 -11.05
C ASP A 77 -14.38 -5.49 -9.58
N LEU A 78 -13.33 -4.87 -9.04
CA LEU A 78 -13.16 -4.53 -7.62
C LEU A 78 -14.16 -3.50 -7.08
N ASP A 79 -14.93 -2.87 -7.97
CA ASP A 79 -15.91 -1.83 -7.68
C ASP A 79 -17.37 -2.29 -7.83
N ASN A 80 -17.63 -3.56 -8.15
CA ASN A 80 -18.99 -4.09 -8.34
C ASN A 80 -19.82 -4.28 -7.06
N GLY A 81 -19.44 -3.62 -5.97
CA GLY A 81 -20.14 -3.70 -4.70
C GLY A 81 -19.78 -4.92 -3.85
N LYS A 82 -18.86 -5.79 -4.28
CA LYS A 82 -18.38 -6.94 -3.48
C LYS A 82 -16.86 -6.97 -3.41
N ASN A 83 -16.33 -7.23 -2.21
CA ASN A 83 -14.91 -7.51 -2.07
C ASN A 83 -14.62 -8.92 -2.60
N CYS A 84 -13.90 -9.03 -3.72
CA CYS A 84 -13.50 -10.31 -4.28
C CYS A 84 -12.11 -10.77 -3.80
N LEU A 85 -11.27 -9.85 -3.31
CA LEU A 85 -9.94 -10.15 -2.77
C LEU A 85 -10.04 -10.45 -1.26
N ILE A 86 -10.08 -11.73 -0.93
CA ILE A 86 -10.30 -12.20 0.44
C ILE A 86 -9.04 -12.86 0.99
N ASN A 87 -8.41 -13.75 0.25
CA ASN A 87 -7.37 -14.61 0.81
C ASN A 87 -5.96 -14.14 0.48
N PHE A 88 -5.78 -13.38 -0.61
CA PHE A 88 -4.48 -12.89 -1.07
C PHE A 88 -3.46 -14.04 -1.14
N ASP A 89 -3.88 -15.16 -1.74
CA ASP A 89 -3.05 -16.34 -1.92
C ASP A 89 -3.20 -16.94 -3.32
N ILE A 90 -2.29 -17.88 -3.61
CA ILE A 90 -2.19 -18.49 -4.93
C ILE A 90 -3.46 -19.26 -5.33
N HIS A 91 -4.25 -19.76 -4.37
CA HIS A 91 -5.49 -20.48 -4.67
C HIS A 91 -6.57 -19.51 -5.13
N GLU A 92 -6.69 -18.36 -4.47
CA GLU A 92 -7.57 -17.29 -4.90
C GLU A 92 -7.16 -16.74 -6.28
N LEU A 93 -5.86 -16.51 -6.50
CA LEU A 93 -5.36 -16.02 -7.78
C LEU A 93 -5.70 -16.97 -8.94
N LYS A 94 -5.48 -18.27 -8.75
CA LYS A 94 -5.81 -19.31 -9.74
C LYS A 94 -7.30 -19.41 -10.04
N LYS A 95 -8.16 -19.08 -9.07
CA LYS A 95 -9.61 -19.06 -9.27
C LYS A 95 -10.03 -17.92 -10.21
N PHE A 96 -9.33 -16.79 -10.16
CA PHE A 96 -9.55 -15.67 -11.07
C PHE A 96 -8.88 -15.88 -12.43
N PHE A 97 -7.69 -16.47 -12.44
CA PHE A 97 -6.85 -16.66 -13.62
C PHE A 97 -6.43 -18.12 -13.78
N ASN A 98 -7.28 -18.91 -14.44
CA ASN A 98 -7.04 -20.35 -14.66
C ASN A 98 -5.76 -20.63 -15.48
N ASP A 99 -5.29 -19.68 -16.28
CA ASP A 99 -4.07 -19.76 -17.09
C ASP A 99 -2.79 -19.38 -16.32
N TYR A 100 -2.90 -19.00 -15.04
CA TYR A 100 -1.79 -18.53 -14.21
C TYR A 100 -0.59 -19.50 -14.20
N GLU A 101 -0.83 -20.80 -14.01
CA GLU A 101 0.27 -21.79 -13.93
C GLU A 101 1.08 -21.88 -15.21
N SER A 102 0.44 -21.67 -16.35
CA SER A 102 1.11 -21.69 -17.67
C SER A 102 1.72 -20.34 -18.03
N ASN A 103 1.43 -19.26 -17.30
CA ASN A 103 1.79 -17.89 -17.68
C ASN A 103 2.16 -17.03 -16.45
N LYS A 104 3.06 -17.50 -15.56
CA LYS A 104 3.39 -16.76 -14.32
C LYS A 104 3.95 -15.36 -14.59
N ASP A 105 4.87 -15.23 -15.55
CA ASP A 105 5.52 -13.97 -15.91
C ASP A 105 4.55 -12.90 -16.46
N LYS A 106 3.35 -13.32 -16.87
CA LYS A 106 2.27 -12.42 -17.28
C LYS A 106 1.66 -11.68 -16.09
N TYR A 107 1.61 -12.32 -14.93
CA TYR A 107 0.98 -11.80 -13.71
C TYR A 107 2.00 -11.22 -12.71
N ASN A 108 3.30 -11.50 -12.90
CA ASN A 108 4.35 -10.93 -12.06
C ASN A 108 4.57 -9.44 -12.37
N ILE A 109 4.45 -8.60 -11.33
CA ILE A 109 4.58 -7.13 -11.43
C ILE A 109 5.95 -6.70 -11.97
N LEU A 110 7.01 -7.26 -11.42
CA LEU A 110 8.37 -6.85 -11.76
C LEU A 110 8.75 -7.30 -13.17
N SER A 111 8.39 -8.53 -13.56
CA SER A 111 8.58 -9.02 -14.93
C SER A 111 7.82 -8.19 -15.97
N ASN A 112 6.70 -7.57 -15.60
CA ASN A 112 5.99 -6.66 -16.48
C ASN A 112 6.67 -5.29 -16.57
N ILE A 113 7.20 -4.77 -15.46
CA ILE A 113 7.98 -3.53 -15.44
C ILE A 113 9.26 -3.67 -16.27
N GLU A 114 9.94 -4.82 -16.22
CA GLU A 114 11.14 -5.11 -17.03
C GLU A 114 10.90 -5.05 -18.55
N LYS A 115 9.65 -5.18 -19.00
CA LYS A 115 9.27 -5.09 -20.42
C LYS A 115 9.04 -3.65 -20.87
N ILE A 116 8.95 -2.69 -19.96
CA ILE A 116 8.82 -1.27 -20.30
C ILE A 116 10.11 -0.81 -20.99
N ALA A 117 10.01 0.13 -21.94
CA ALA A 117 11.18 0.70 -22.58
C ALA A 117 12.10 1.35 -21.52
N PRO A 118 13.42 1.06 -21.50
CA PRO A 118 14.36 1.63 -20.52
C PRO A 118 14.32 3.15 -20.39
N GLN A 119 14.07 3.86 -21.49
CA GLN A 119 13.93 5.31 -21.52
C GLN A 119 12.76 5.79 -20.66
N ASP A 120 11.62 5.10 -20.74
CA ASP A 120 10.43 5.48 -19.97
C ASP A 120 10.67 5.22 -18.48
N ILE A 121 11.30 4.08 -18.15
CA ILE A 121 11.68 3.76 -16.76
C ILE A 121 12.64 4.83 -16.23
N TYR A 122 13.68 5.18 -17.00
CA TYR A 122 14.65 6.20 -16.62
C TYR A 122 13.98 7.55 -16.35
N MET A 123 13.02 7.97 -17.18
CA MET A 123 12.30 9.22 -16.97
C MET A 123 11.53 9.20 -15.64
N PHE A 124 10.82 8.11 -15.32
CA PHE A 124 10.14 8.01 -14.03
C PHE A 124 11.10 7.98 -12.85
N MET A 125 12.23 7.29 -12.97
CA MET A 125 13.25 7.24 -11.92
C MET A 125 13.92 8.61 -11.73
N LYS A 126 14.14 9.36 -12.81
CA LYS A 126 14.65 10.73 -12.76
C LYS A 126 13.68 11.69 -12.10
N ASP A 127 12.39 11.58 -12.39
CA ASP A 127 11.37 12.41 -11.73
C ASP A 127 11.26 12.09 -10.22
N TYR A 128 11.55 10.85 -9.84
CA TYR A 128 11.52 10.39 -8.45
C TYR A 128 12.78 10.79 -7.64
N ASP A 129 13.97 10.66 -8.23
CA ASP A 129 15.26 10.99 -7.61
C ASP A 129 16.18 11.69 -8.62
N GLU A 130 15.95 12.99 -8.82
CA GLU A 130 16.65 13.79 -9.82
C GLU A 130 18.18 13.80 -9.59
N ASP A 131 18.61 13.90 -8.34
CA ASP A 131 20.02 13.97 -7.96
C ASP A 131 20.77 12.69 -8.36
N LYS A 132 20.16 11.53 -8.12
CA LYS A 132 20.74 10.24 -8.50
C LYS A 132 20.75 10.03 -10.01
N TYR A 133 19.68 10.42 -10.71
CA TYR A 133 19.48 10.05 -12.12
C TYR A 133 19.84 11.14 -13.15
N THR A 134 20.31 12.32 -12.73
CA THR A 134 20.78 13.42 -13.64
C THR A 134 22.31 13.44 -13.82
N GLN A 135 23.00 12.37 -13.44
CA GLN A 135 24.45 12.29 -13.66
C GLN A 135 24.76 12.23 -15.18
N GLN A 136 25.83 12.91 -15.63
CA GLN A 136 26.23 12.96 -17.05
C GLN A 136 26.30 11.58 -17.72
N LYS A 137 26.76 10.57 -16.99
CA LYS A 137 26.82 9.18 -17.46
C LYS A 137 25.43 8.63 -17.85
N LEU A 138 24.39 9.06 -17.16
CA LEU A 138 23.01 8.61 -17.32
C LEU A 138 22.30 9.33 -18.47
N GLU A 139 22.48 10.65 -18.57
CA GLU A 139 22.03 11.41 -19.75
C GLU A 139 22.67 10.87 -21.02
N TYR A 140 23.90 10.38 -20.92
CA TYR A 140 24.56 9.70 -22.02
C TYR A 140 23.89 8.37 -22.40
N PHE A 141 23.55 7.49 -21.44
CA PHE A 141 22.75 6.29 -21.73
C PHE A 141 21.41 6.63 -22.39
N TYR A 142 20.74 7.66 -21.88
CA TYR A 142 19.48 8.15 -22.43
C TYR A 142 19.61 8.60 -23.89
N SER A 143 20.66 9.39 -24.21
CA SER A 143 20.94 9.87 -25.57
C SER A 143 21.17 8.75 -26.60
N ASN A 144 21.63 7.57 -26.15
CA ASN A 144 21.84 6.38 -26.98
C ASN A 144 20.70 5.37 -26.83
N SER A 145 19.55 5.79 -26.30
CA SER A 145 18.35 4.96 -26.19
C SER A 145 18.56 3.66 -25.39
N PHE A 146 19.54 3.63 -24.48
CA PHE A 146 19.92 2.42 -23.74
C PHE A 146 20.18 1.19 -24.63
N LYS A 147 20.65 1.41 -25.87
CA LYS A 147 21.01 0.33 -26.79
C LYS A 147 22.51 0.13 -26.80
N MET A 148 22.95 -1.12 -26.68
CA MET A 148 24.35 -1.48 -26.90
C MET A 148 24.73 -1.22 -28.37
N PHE A 149 25.97 -0.79 -28.58
CA PHE A 149 26.58 -0.74 -29.90
C PHE A 149 26.92 -2.15 -30.38
N ASP A 150 26.68 -2.45 -31.66
CA ASP A 150 27.08 -3.72 -32.27
C ASP A 150 28.61 -3.85 -32.30
N LEU A 151 29.14 -4.91 -31.67
CA LEU A 151 30.59 -5.08 -31.54
C LEU A 151 31.29 -5.13 -32.90
N LYS A 152 30.72 -5.80 -33.89
CA LYS A 152 31.37 -5.99 -35.20
C LYS A 152 31.20 -4.75 -36.06
N LYS A 153 29.95 -4.26 -36.17
CA LYS A 153 29.59 -3.19 -37.11
C LYS A 153 29.96 -1.81 -36.58
N GLU A 154 29.92 -1.61 -35.27
CA GLU A 154 30.02 -0.29 -34.66
C GLU A 154 31.26 -0.12 -33.77
N ILE A 155 32.05 -1.18 -33.50
CA ILE A 155 33.22 -1.10 -32.61
C ILE A 155 34.50 -1.64 -33.25
N GLU A 156 34.51 -2.84 -33.80
CA GLU A 156 35.74 -3.52 -34.24
C GLU A 156 36.48 -2.74 -35.34
N ASP A 157 35.74 -2.24 -36.34
CA ASP A 157 36.27 -1.53 -37.50
C ASP A 157 36.50 -0.02 -37.27
N LEU A 158 36.24 0.49 -36.05
CA LEU A 158 36.51 1.89 -35.71
C LEU A 158 38.02 2.18 -35.71
N LYS A 159 38.44 3.10 -36.59
CA LYS A 159 39.81 3.61 -36.65
C LYS A 159 40.15 4.54 -35.48
N ASP A 160 39.15 5.28 -35.00
CA ASP A 160 39.28 6.14 -33.82
C ASP A 160 39.36 5.28 -32.56
N LYS A 161 40.55 5.25 -31.96
CA LYS A 161 40.83 4.43 -30.76
C LYS A 161 40.09 4.93 -29.53
N GLU A 162 39.93 6.24 -29.38
CA GLU A 162 39.23 6.82 -28.22
C GLU A 162 37.75 6.48 -28.30
N LEU A 163 37.12 6.71 -29.46
CA LEU A 163 35.72 6.36 -29.68
C LEU A 163 35.47 4.86 -29.54
N LYS A 164 36.41 4.02 -29.98
CA LYS A 164 36.33 2.56 -29.81
C LYS A 164 36.35 2.14 -28.34
N MET A 165 37.31 2.65 -27.55
CA MET A 165 37.38 2.37 -26.11
C MET A 165 36.12 2.86 -25.38
N TYR A 166 35.62 4.02 -25.79
CA TYR A 166 34.41 4.60 -25.24
C TYR A 166 33.17 3.72 -25.46
N ARG A 167 32.91 3.26 -26.70
CA ARG A 167 31.77 2.37 -27.00
C ARG A 167 31.88 1.03 -26.28
N LEU A 168 33.10 0.50 -26.12
CA LEU A 168 33.34 -0.69 -25.31
C LEU A 168 32.95 -0.45 -23.85
N GLN A 169 33.41 0.64 -23.25
CA GLN A 169 33.07 1.00 -21.87
C GLN A 169 31.56 1.18 -21.70
N TYR A 170 30.90 1.85 -22.65
CA TYR A 170 29.45 2.01 -22.64
C TYR A 170 28.72 0.65 -22.63
N ASN A 171 29.09 -0.27 -23.53
CA ASN A 171 28.49 -1.60 -23.59
C ASN A 171 28.74 -2.40 -22.31
N THR A 172 29.91 -2.22 -21.69
CA THR A 172 30.23 -2.82 -20.39
C THR A 172 29.37 -2.25 -19.27
N ASP A 173 29.21 -0.92 -19.21
CA ASP A 173 28.54 -0.24 -18.11
C ASP A 173 27.01 -0.33 -18.16
N LEU A 174 26.43 -0.38 -19.36
CA LEU A 174 24.98 -0.32 -19.55
C LEU A 174 24.23 -1.43 -18.81
N PRO A 175 24.61 -2.72 -18.87
CA PRO A 175 23.94 -3.79 -18.10
C PRO A 175 23.98 -3.57 -16.59
N PHE A 176 25.12 -3.11 -16.04
CA PHE A 176 25.25 -2.84 -14.62
C PHE A 176 24.33 -1.69 -14.20
N PHE A 177 24.26 -0.64 -15.02
CA PHE A 177 23.33 0.47 -14.79
C PHE A 177 21.87 -0.01 -14.81
N MET A 178 21.47 -0.75 -15.86
CA MET A 178 20.10 -1.27 -15.98
C MET A 178 19.75 -2.16 -14.78
N GLY A 179 20.65 -3.06 -14.39
CA GLY A 179 20.46 -3.91 -13.21
C GLY A 179 20.32 -3.11 -11.92
N SER A 180 21.12 -2.05 -11.74
CA SER A 180 20.99 -1.16 -10.57
C SER A 180 19.63 -0.45 -10.56
N MET A 181 19.20 0.11 -11.69
CA MET A 181 17.93 0.83 -11.81
C MET A 181 16.73 -0.09 -11.49
N PHE A 182 16.74 -1.32 -12.01
CA PHE A 182 15.69 -2.31 -11.67
C PHE A 182 15.74 -2.75 -10.20
N ASN A 183 16.94 -2.90 -9.63
CA ASN A 183 17.09 -3.21 -8.21
C ASN A 183 16.54 -2.08 -7.33
N ASP A 184 16.74 -0.82 -7.71
CA ASP A 184 16.17 0.33 -7.00
C ASP A 184 14.63 0.28 -6.99
N ILE A 185 14.00 -0.03 -8.14
CA ILE A 185 12.55 -0.22 -8.25
C ILE A 185 12.08 -1.39 -7.38
N TYR A 186 12.79 -2.51 -7.42
CA TYR A 186 12.49 -3.68 -6.60
C TYR A 186 12.51 -3.36 -5.11
N LEU A 187 13.58 -2.71 -4.63
CA LEU A 187 13.72 -2.32 -3.24
C LEU A 187 12.59 -1.37 -2.82
N LEU A 188 12.32 -0.34 -3.62
CA LEU A 188 11.23 0.60 -3.37
C LEU A 188 9.88 -0.10 -3.24
N PHE A 189 9.56 -1.01 -4.17
CA PHE A 189 8.33 -1.78 -4.16
C PHE A 189 8.18 -2.63 -2.89
N THR A 190 9.24 -3.35 -2.51
CA THR A 190 9.23 -4.21 -1.31
C THR A 190 9.21 -3.40 -0.01
N ASP A 191 9.93 -2.28 0.06
CA ASP A 191 9.94 -1.40 1.22
C ASP A 191 8.57 -0.76 1.45
N ASN A 192 7.88 -0.36 0.39
CA ASN A 192 6.50 0.15 0.50
C ASN A 192 5.54 -0.90 1.07
N LEU A 193 5.64 -2.15 0.62
CA LEU A 193 4.83 -3.24 1.17
C LEU A 193 5.13 -3.48 2.66
N ASN A 194 6.41 -3.45 3.04
CA ASN A 194 6.83 -3.61 4.44
C ASN A 194 6.35 -2.45 5.31
N ARG A 195 6.40 -1.20 4.80
CA ARG A 195 5.86 -0.02 5.48
C ARG A 195 4.35 -0.12 5.67
N LEU A 196 3.61 -0.57 4.65
CA LEU A 196 2.17 -0.79 4.79
C LEU A 196 1.82 -1.90 5.77
N GLU A 197 2.62 -2.96 5.85
CA GLU A 197 2.44 -4.00 6.87
C GLU A 197 2.62 -3.44 8.29
N TYR A 198 3.68 -2.66 8.51
CA TYR A 198 3.91 -1.98 9.79
C TYR A 198 2.79 -0.98 10.12
N PHE A 199 2.41 -0.14 9.16
CA PHE A 199 1.29 0.79 9.28
C PHE A 199 0.01 0.05 9.68
N SER A 200 -0.29 -1.05 8.98
CA SER A 200 -1.50 -1.83 9.19
C SER A 200 -1.53 -2.53 10.54
N MET A 201 -0.37 -3.04 10.99
CA MET A 201 -0.21 -3.67 12.30
C MET A 201 -0.68 -2.77 13.44
N ASN A 202 -0.44 -1.45 13.36
CA ASN A 202 -0.86 -0.51 14.40
C ASN A 202 -2.39 -0.40 14.53
N PHE A 203 -3.14 -0.50 13.42
CA PHE A 203 -4.60 -0.46 13.45
C PHE A 203 -5.24 -1.80 13.77
N ILE A 204 -4.63 -2.90 13.32
CA ILE A 204 -5.10 -4.26 13.62
C ILE A 204 -4.87 -4.63 15.09
N ALA A 205 -3.72 -4.24 15.66
CA ALA A 205 -3.43 -4.42 17.08
C ALA A 205 -4.17 -3.43 17.99
N ASP A 206 -5.05 -2.59 17.44
CA ASP A 206 -5.82 -1.57 18.18
C ASP A 206 -4.92 -0.59 18.96
N ILE A 207 -3.74 -0.26 18.41
CA ILE A 207 -2.77 0.72 18.94
C ILE A 207 -3.11 2.13 18.43
N ALA A 208 -3.63 2.24 17.22
CA ALA A 208 -4.05 3.48 16.60
C ALA A 208 -5.54 3.46 16.23
N ASP A 209 -6.21 4.61 16.36
CA ASP A 209 -7.63 4.76 15.98
C ASP A 209 -7.75 5.01 14.48
N ASP A 210 -8.17 3.98 13.73
CA ASP A 210 -8.29 4.07 12.28
C ASP A 210 -9.39 5.04 11.82
N ASN A 211 -10.36 5.41 12.68
CA ASN A 211 -11.37 6.39 12.31
C ASN A 211 -10.81 7.79 12.06
N ILE A 212 -9.65 8.09 12.65
CA ILE A 212 -8.97 9.37 12.49
C ILE A 212 -8.43 9.53 11.07
N VAL A 213 -7.92 8.44 10.49
CA VAL A 213 -7.17 8.49 9.22
C VAL A 213 -7.93 7.90 8.04
N TYR A 214 -8.93 7.04 8.30
CA TYR A 214 -9.65 6.32 7.26
C TYR A 214 -10.11 7.26 6.14
N TYR A 215 -10.82 8.34 6.47
CA TYR A 215 -11.41 9.23 5.46
C TYR A 215 -10.38 9.89 4.55
N SER A 216 -9.15 10.11 5.02
CA SER A 216 -8.08 10.74 4.25
C SER A 216 -7.23 9.73 3.48
N LEU A 217 -6.99 8.54 4.04
CA LEU A 217 -5.97 7.61 3.54
C LEU A 217 -6.53 6.37 2.84
N HIS A 218 -7.79 6.01 3.07
CA HIS A 218 -8.34 4.73 2.60
C HIS A 218 -8.26 4.53 1.09
N GLN A 219 -8.49 5.57 0.29
CA GLN A 219 -8.50 5.44 -1.17
C GLN A 219 -7.14 4.97 -1.69
N VAL A 220 -6.07 5.69 -1.32
CA VAL A 220 -4.70 5.35 -1.75
C VAL A 220 -4.28 4.00 -1.18
N PHE A 221 -4.58 3.72 0.09
CA PHE A 221 -4.28 2.42 0.70
C PHE A 221 -4.95 1.27 -0.04
N LEU A 222 -6.27 1.35 -0.28
CA LEU A 222 -7.02 0.30 -0.96
C LEU A 222 -6.49 0.09 -2.38
N SER A 223 -6.31 1.16 -3.17
CA SER A 223 -5.81 1.06 -4.53
C SER A 223 -4.41 0.44 -4.59
N TYR A 224 -3.50 0.79 -3.67
CA TYR A 224 -2.17 0.21 -3.64
C TYR A 224 -2.20 -1.28 -3.30
N VAL A 225 -2.94 -1.67 -2.27
CA VAL A 225 -3.05 -3.09 -1.88
C VAL A 225 -3.67 -3.93 -2.99
N GLU A 226 -4.67 -3.40 -3.70
CA GLU A 226 -5.30 -4.05 -4.86
C GLU A 226 -4.32 -4.23 -6.02
N ILE A 227 -3.50 -3.23 -6.31
CA ILE A 227 -2.46 -3.30 -7.34
C ILE A 227 -1.39 -4.34 -6.98
N CYS A 228 -1.00 -4.41 -5.70
CA CYS A 228 -0.01 -5.36 -5.21
C CYS A 228 -0.55 -6.78 -5.03
N TYR A 229 -1.84 -7.03 -5.27
CA TYR A 229 -2.50 -8.32 -5.07
C TYR A 229 -1.74 -9.49 -5.69
N PHE A 230 -1.33 -9.37 -6.97
CA PHE A 230 -0.63 -10.44 -7.68
C PHE A 230 0.66 -10.86 -6.96
N HIS A 231 1.47 -9.88 -6.56
CA HIS A 231 2.72 -10.13 -5.84
C HIS A 231 2.48 -10.77 -4.46
N ILE A 232 1.52 -10.26 -3.69
CA ILE A 232 1.19 -10.80 -2.37
C ILE A 232 0.69 -12.25 -2.50
N ALA A 233 -0.17 -12.53 -3.48
CA ALA A 233 -0.69 -13.88 -3.72
C ALA A 233 0.40 -14.88 -4.12
N GLU A 234 1.38 -14.44 -4.91
CA GLU A 234 2.57 -15.23 -5.27
C GLU A 234 3.44 -15.58 -4.05
N MET A 235 3.71 -14.59 -3.19
CA MET A 235 4.46 -14.82 -1.95
C MET A 235 3.71 -15.78 -1.01
N ASN A 236 2.38 -15.71 -0.99
CA ASN A 236 1.50 -16.60 -0.22
C ASN A 236 1.20 -17.92 -0.94
N SER A 237 2.22 -18.54 -1.54
CA SER A 237 2.09 -19.79 -2.30
C SER A 237 1.91 -21.05 -1.46
N LYS A 238 2.34 -21.03 -0.18
CA LYS A 238 2.30 -22.20 0.72
C LYS A 238 1.03 -22.30 1.57
N GLY A 239 0.01 -21.50 1.28
CA GLY A 239 -1.28 -21.53 2.00
C GLY A 239 -1.31 -20.66 3.26
N ALA A 240 -2.15 -21.03 4.23
CA ALA A 240 -2.57 -20.15 5.35
C ALA A 240 -1.57 -19.97 6.51
N LYS A 241 -0.61 -20.88 6.69
CA LYS A 241 0.22 -20.92 7.90
C LYS A 241 1.33 -19.86 7.91
N ASP A 242 2.03 -19.70 6.80
CA ASP A 242 3.19 -18.83 6.66
C ASP A 242 2.87 -17.72 5.63
N LYS A 243 1.82 -16.93 5.89
CA LYS A 243 1.39 -15.83 5.02
C LYS A 243 2.19 -14.56 5.32
N TYR A 244 2.62 -13.89 4.26
CA TYR A 244 3.16 -12.54 4.26
C TYR A 244 2.03 -11.51 4.29
N TYR A 245 2.35 -10.34 4.84
CA TYR A 245 1.50 -9.15 4.84
C TYR A 245 0.12 -9.33 5.49
N THR A 246 0.05 -10.10 6.58
CA THR A 246 -1.23 -10.47 7.20
C THR A 246 -1.95 -9.27 7.79
N ASN A 247 -1.24 -8.34 8.44
CA ASN A 247 -1.89 -7.15 8.99
C ASN A 247 -2.42 -6.25 7.87
N MET A 248 -1.66 -6.09 6.78
CA MET A 248 -2.09 -5.33 5.60
C MET A 248 -3.35 -5.93 4.95
N ILE A 249 -3.37 -7.26 4.77
CA ILE A 249 -4.54 -7.96 4.22
C ILE A 249 -5.76 -7.80 5.14
N GLU A 250 -5.58 -7.87 6.46
CA GLU A 250 -6.67 -7.68 7.42
C GLU A 250 -7.19 -6.25 7.43
N LEU A 251 -6.30 -5.25 7.37
CA LEU A 251 -6.71 -3.85 7.33
C LEU A 251 -7.44 -3.55 6.01
N TYR A 252 -6.95 -4.09 4.89
CA TYR A 252 -7.65 -4.02 3.60
C TYR A 252 -9.07 -4.56 3.70
N LYS A 253 -9.29 -5.74 4.27
CA LYS A 253 -10.64 -6.29 4.46
C LYS A 253 -11.52 -5.37 5.29
N LYS A 254 -10.99 -4.87 6.41
CA LYS A 254 -11.71 -3.96 7.31
C LYS A 254 -12.12 -2.68 6.58
N TRP A 255 -11.18 -2.06 5.85
CA TRP A 255 -11.38 -0.79 5.17
C TRP A 255 -12.21 -0.90 3.88
N LYS A 256 -12.02 -1.98 3.11
CA LYS A 256 -12.83 -2.27 1.91
C LYS A 256 -14.27 -2.58 2.30
N LYS A 257 -14.51 -3.31 3.39
CA LYS A 257 -15.87 -3.51 3.92
C LYS A 257 -16.54 -2.18 4.23
N ARG A 258 -15.86 -1.29 4.98
CA ARG A 258 -16.36 0.05 5.31
C ARG A 258 -16.64 0.88 4.06
N TYR A 259 -15.79 0.78 3.04
CA TYR A 259 -15.96 1.48 1.76
C TYR A 259 -17.21 0.99 1.03
N LEU A 260 -17.38 -0.33 0.89
CA LEU A 260 -18.54 -0.92 0.22
C LEU A 260 -19.86 -0.60 0.95
N GLU A 261 -19.87 -0.61 2.29
CA GLU A 261 -21.03 -0.17 3.07
C GLU A 261 -21.38 1.31 2.83
N ALA A 262 -20.38 2.17 2.62
CA ALA A 262 -20.61 3.58 2.29
C ALA A 262 -21.18 3.75 0.87
N VAL A 263 -20.63 3.01 -0.11
CA VAL A 263 -21.14 2.97 -1.49
C VAL A 263 -22.59 2.49 -1.54
N GLU A 264 -22.93 1.43 -0.81
CA GLU A 264 -24.30 0.92 -0.74
C GLU A 264 -25.27 1.96 -0.18
N LYS A 265 -24.88 2.68 0.88
CA LYS A 265 -25.68 3.76 1.47
C LYS A 265 -25.89 4.91 0.48
N GLU A 266 -24.84 5.29 -0.24
CA GLU A 266 -24.92 6.34 -1.26
C GLU A 266 -25.86 5.94 -2.41
N ASN A 267 -25.76 4.71 -2.90
CA ASN A 267 -26.63 4.19 -3.95
C ASN A 267 -28.11 4.20 -3.53
N LYS A 268 -28.43 3.74 -2.32
CA LYS A 268 -29.79 3.80 -1.77
C LYS A 268 -30.31 5.24 -1.63
N ALA A 269 -29.44 6.16 -1.24
CA ALA A 269 -29.80 7.58 -1.17
C ALA A 269 -30.11 8.16 -2.56
N LYS A 270 -29.30 7.84 -3.58
CA LYS A 270 -29.52 8.25 -4.98
C LYS A 270 -30.83 7.69 -5.54
N GLU A 271 -31.13 6.42 -5.29
CA GLU A 271 -32.39 5.80 -5.69
C GLU A 271 -33.59 6.52 -5.05
N THR A 272 -33.48 6.88 -3.77
CA THR A 272 -34.52 7.62 -3.05
C THR A 272 -34.75 9.00 -3.68
N ILE A 273 -33.69 9.73 -3.98
CA ILE A 273 -33.76 11.06 -4.62
C ILE A 273 -34.40 10.96 -6.01
N ASN A 274 -33.94 10.03 -6.85
CA ASN A 274 -34.48 9.84 -8.19
C ASN A 274 -35.98 9.47 -8.16
N ASN A 275 -36.41 8.66 -7.20
CA ASN A 275 -37.83 8.32 -7.01
C ASN A 275 -38.67 9.53 -6.56
N VAL A 276 -38.09 10.47 -5.81
CA VAL A 276 -38.75 11.72 -5.39
C VAL A 276 -38.89 12.68 -6.58
N ASP A 277 -37.83 12.86 -7.39
CA ASP A 277 -37.87 13.72 -8.58
C ASP A 277 -38.88 13.24 -9.64
N ILE A 278 -38.98 11.93 -9.86
CA ILE A 278 -39.98 11.34 -10.78
C ILE A 278 -41.42 11.66 -10.30
N ASN A 279 -41.66 11.71 -8.99
CA ASN A 279 -42.96 12.04 -8.44
C ASN A 279 -43.27 13.54 -8.48
N HIS A 280 -42.27 14.41 -8.39
CA HIS A 280 -42.45 15.86 -8.55
C HIS A 280 -42.62 16.30 -10.01
N THR A 281 -42.12 15.54 -10.99
CA THR A 281 -42.26 15.86 -12.42
C THR A 281 -43.60 15.39 -13.02
N LYS A 282 -44.44 14.68 -12.24
CA LYS A 282 -45.75 14.15 -12.67
C LYS A 282 -46.95 15.00 -12.23
N ILE A 283 -46.74 16.27 -11.88
CA ILE A 283 -47.78 17.24 -11.54
C ILE A 283 -47.88 18.26 -12.68
#